data_AF-A0A2V8VLI7-F1
#
_entry.id   AF-A0A2V8VLI7-F1
#
_cell.length_a   1.000
_cell.length_b   1.000
_cell.length_c   1.000
_cell.angle_alpha   90.00
_cell.angle_beta   90.00
_cell.angle_gamma   90.00
#
_symmetry.space_group_name_H-M   'P 1'
#
loop_
_entity.id
_entity.type
_entity.pdbx_description
1 polymer ?
#
loop_
_entity_poly.entity_id
_entity_poly.type
_entity_poly.pdbx_seq_one_letter_code
_entity_poly.pdbx_strand_id
1 'polypeptide(L)' 'GDGTILASADAQGLKFWDLKNGRMIAVLNEKNEGLSGRYPPAGMAFHPAKPLLAVVTPAGDAFRILDLSSLER' A
#
# COMPACT_ATOMS: atom_id res chain seq x y z
N GLY A 1 3.08 0.08 11.94
CA GLY A 1 4.19 0.75 11.26
C GLY A 1 4.89 1.64 12.25
N ASP A 2 6.13 2.00 11.96
CA ASP A 2 6.96 2.93 12.74
C ASP A 2 6.56 4.41 12.58
N GLY A 3 5.62 4.70 11.66
CA GLY A 3 5.11 6.04 11.40
C GLY A 3 5.96 6.85 10.41
N THR A 4 6.96 6.26 9.76
CA THR A 4 7.83 6.96 8.80
C THR A 4 7.33 6.87 7.36
N ILE A 5 6.59 5.79 7.05
CA ILE A 5 5.98 5.56 5.74
C ILE A 5 4.46 5.78 5.81
N LEU A 6 3.93 6.54 4.87
CA LEU A 6 2.50 6.63 4.58
C LEU A 6 2.18 5.80 3.33
N ALA A 7 1.13 4.98 3.40
CA ALA A 7 0.52 4.34 2.24
C ALA A 7 -0.82 4.98 1.93
N SER A 8 -1.09 5.19 0.64
CA SER A 8 -2.34 5.72 0.12
C SER A 8 -2.71 4.97 -1.16
N ALA A 9 -4.00 4.93 -1.49
CA ALA A 9 -4.48 4.22 -2.67
C ALA A 9 -5.47 5.08 -3.45
N ASP A 10 -5.39 5.03 -4.77
CA ASP A 10 -6.39 5.60 -5.68
C ASP A 10 -6.57 4.72 -6.92
N ALA A 11 -7.31 5.22 -7.91
CA ALA A 11 -7.57 4.49 -9.16
C ALA A 11 -6.31 4.21 -10.01
N GLN A 12 -5.14 4.76 -9.67
CA GLN A 12 -3.86 4.46 -10.32
C GLN A 12 -3.01 3.45 -9.53
N GLY A 13 -3.39 3.16 -8.29
CA GLY A 13 -2.80 2.12 -7.46
C GLY A 13 -2.30 2.62 -6.11
N LEU A 14 -1.41 1.84 -5.49
CA LEU A 14 -0.81 2.16 -4.20
C LEU A 14 0.38 3.09 -4.35
N LYS A 15 0.42 4.11 -3.50
CA LYS A 15 1.50 5.09 -3.41
C LYS A 15 2.07 5.08 -2.00
N PHE A 16 3.39 5.14 -1.91
CA PHE A 16 4.13 5.14 -0.65
C PHE A 16 4.95 6.42 -0.54
N TRP A 17 4.93 7.01 0.65
CA TRP A 17 5.56 8.30 0.93
C TRP A 17 6.46 8.20 2.15
N ASP A 18 7.66 8.76 2.05
CA ASP A 18 8.51 9.08 3.19
C ASP A 18 8.00 10.38 3.82
N LEU A 19 7.47 10.29 5.04
CA LEU A 19 6.92 11.43 5.78
C LEU A 19 7.99 12.36 6.35
N LYS A 20 9.23 11.89 6.55
CA LYS A 20 10.33 12.73 7.03
C LYS A 20 10.68 13.80 5.99
N ASN A 21 10.65 13.42 4.71
CA ASN A 21 11.06 14.29 3.61
C ASN A 21 9.89 14.73 2.70
N GLY A 22 8.67 14.24 2.95
CA GLY A 22 7.48 14.56 2.15
C GLY A 22 7.56 14.06 0.71
N ARG A 23 8.26 12.95 0.47
CA ARG A 23 8.57 12.45 -0.89
C ARG A 23 7.90 11.13 -1.16
N MET A 24 7.33 10.98 -2.35
CA MET A 24 6.88 9.67 -2.84
C MET A 24 8.10 8.80 -3.13
N ILE A 25 8.14 7.60 -2.55
CA ILE A 25 9.27 6.68 -2.63
C ILE A 25 8.96 5.42 -3.45
N ALA A 26 7.68 5.07 -3.63
CA ALA A 26 7.27 3.99 -4.50
C ALA A 26 5.84 4.17 -5.00
N VAL A 27 5.57 3.58 -6.17
CA VAL A 27 4.22 3.41 -6.73
C VAL A 27 4.10 1.97 -7.20
N LEU A 28 3.09 1.27 -6.70
CA LEU A 28 2.71 -0.04 -7.19
C LEU A 28 1.55 0.13 -8.16
N ASN A 29 1.87 0.14 -9.46
CA ASN A 29 0.89 0.29 -10.53
C ASN A 29 0.14 -1.03 -10.75
N GLU A 30 -1.17 -1.02 -10.52
CA GLU A 30 -2.02 -2.21 -10.40
C GLU A 30 -2.40 -2.88 -11.74
N LYS A 31 -1.81 -2.45 -12.87
CA LYS A 31 -2.16 -2.91 -14.22
C LYS A 31 -1.90 -4.41 -14.49
N ASN A 32 -1.08 -5.08 -13.68
CA ASN A 32 -0.67 -6.46 -13.91
C ASN A 32 -1.10 -7.46 -12.81
N GLU A 33 -1.73 -7.01 -11.72
CA GLU A 33 -1.83 -7.85 -10.52
C GLU A 33 -3.24 -8.21 -10.04
N GLY A 34 -4.32 -7.83 -10.71
CA GLY A 34 -5.68 -8.24 -10.29
C GLY A 34 -6.18 -7.58 -8.99
N LEU A 35 -5.46 -6.56 -8.50
CA LEU A 35 -6.02 -5.49 -7.65
C LEU A 35 -6.78 -4.45 -8.49
N SER A 36 -6.72 -4.57 -9.81
CA SER A 36 -7.30 -3.70 -10.83
C SER A 36 -8.83 -3.66 -10.75
N GLY A 37 -9.35 -2.83 -9.87
CA GLY A 37 -10.68 -2.26 -10.00
C GLY A 37 -10.59 -0.81 -10.46
N ARG A 38 -11.68 -0.28 -11.00
CA ARG A 38 -11.89 1.17 -11.14
C ARG A 38 -11.84 1.90 -9.78
N TYR A 39 -11.77 1.16 -8.69
CA TYR A 39 -12.03 1.59 -7.33
C TYR A 39 -10.81 1.30 -6.45
N PRO A 40 -10.48 2.20 -5.50
CA PRO A 40 -9.44 1.96 -4.53
C PRO A 40 -9.77 0.73 -3.64
N PRO A 41 -8.76 0.16 -2.94
CA PRO A 41 -8.97 -0.90 -1.97
C PRO A 41 -10.00 -0.49 -0.90
N ALA A 42 -10.80 -1.45 -0.44
CA ALA A 42 -11.83 -1.23 0.56
C ALA A 42 -11.24 -0.92 1.96
N GLY A 43 -9.98 -1.30 2.20
CA GLY A 43 -9.29 -1.04 3.45
C GLY A 43 -7.80 -1.36 3.38
N MET A 44 -7.04 -0.71 4.25
CA MET A 44 -5.61 -0.92 4.41
C MET A 44 -5.21 -0.85 5.89
N ALA A 45 -4.28 -1.71 6.31
CA ALA A 45 -3.76 -1.69 7.68
C ALA A 45 -2.28 -2.10 7.71
N PHE A 46 -1.45 -1.25 8.30
CA PHE A 46 -0.06 -1.63 8.60
C PHE A 46 -0.03 -2.63 9.75
N HIS A 47 0.84 -3.62 9.65
CA HIS A 47 1.20 -4.42 10.81
C HIS A 47 1.80 -3.49 11.88
N PRO A 48 1.51 -3.69 13.18
CA PRO A 48 1.98 -2.80 14.24
C PRO A 48 3.50 -2.75 14.46
N ALA A 49 4.29 -3.63 13.82
CA ALA A 49 5.69 -3.84 14.18
C ALA A 49 6.56 -4.36 13.02
N LYS A 50 6.00 -5.17 12.12
CA LYS A 50 6.68 -5.65 10.93
C LYS A 50 6.45 -4.70 9.75
N PRO A 51 7.35 -4.65 8.75
CA PRO A 51 7.19 -3.86 7.53
C PRO A 51 6.17 -4.52 6.59
N LEU A 52 4.94 -4.72 7.07
CA LEU A 52 3.87 -5.38 6.33
C LEU A 52 2.66 -4.46 6.19
N LEU A 53 2.01 -4.50 5.03
CA LEU A 53 0.75 -3.83 4.76
C LEU A 53 -0.30 -4.83 4.29
N ALA A 54 -1.43 -4.88 5.00
CA ALA A 54 -2.62 -5.57 4.52
C ALA A 54 -3.42 -4.64 3.61
N VAL A 55 -3.84 -5.13 2.44
CA VAL A 55 -4.67 -4.40 1.47
C VAL A 55 -5.83 -5.28 1.06
N VAL A 56 -7.06 -4.81 1.28
CA VAL A 56 -8.29 -5.52 0.91
C VAL A 56 -8.68 -5.15 -0.52
N THR A 57 -9.05 -6.13 -1.34
CA THR A 57 -9.52 -5.89 -2.70
C THR A 57 -10.73 -4.95 -2.70
N PRO A 58 -11.00 -4.23 -3.80
CA PRO A 58 -12.16 -3.36 -3.86
C PRO A 58 -13.50 -4.06 -3.59
N ALA A 59 -13.62 -5.35 -3.96
CA ALA A 59 -14.81 -6.15 -3.72
C ALA A 59 -14.91 -6.70 -2.28
N GLY A 60 -13.85 -6.61 -1.47
CA GLY A 60 -13.81 -7.13 -0.11
C GLY A 60 -13.72 -8.66 -0.01
N ASP A 61 -13.55 -9.35 -1.13
CA ASP A 61 -13.54 -10.82 -1.23
C ASP A 61 -12.16 -11.44 -0.97
N ALA A 62 -11.10 -10.64 -1.06
CA ALA A 62 -9.74 -11.07 -0.80
C ALA A 62 -8.91 -9.94 -0.16
N PHE A 63 -7.78 -10.31 0.42
CA PHE A 63 -6.76 -9.36 0.84
C PHE A 63 -5.38 -9.87 0.48
N ARG A 64 -4.43 -8.94 0.37
CA ARG A 64 -3.01 -9.21 0.17
C ARG A 64 -2.21 -8.69 1.35
N ILE A 65 -1.10 -9.37 1.63
CA ILE A 65 -0.07 -8.89 2.54
C ILE A 65 1.13 -8.52 1.69
N LEU A 66 1.53 -7.26 1.75
CA LEU A 66 2.71 -6.73 1.05
C LEU A 66 3.87 -6.65 2.02
N ASP A 67 5.04 -7.11 1.58
CA ASP A 67 6.31 -6.90 2.26
C ASP A 67 6.93 -5.57 1.82
N LEU A 68 7.13 -4.67 2.77
CA LEU A 68 7.65 -3.33 2.58
C LEU A 68 9.12 -3.21 3.03
N SER A 69 9.78 -4.31 3.38
CA SER A 69 11.18 -4.29 3.88
C SER A 69 12.14 -3.61 2.91
N SER A 70 11.84 -3.62 1.61
CA SER A 70 12.65 -2.95 0.58
C SER A 70 12.47 -1.43 0.53
N LEU A 71 11.46 -0.89 1.20
CA LEU A 71 11.17 0.55 1.28
C LEU A 71 11.77 1.21 2.52
N GLU A 72 12.11 0.43 3.54
CA GLU A 72 12.85 0.89 4.70
C GLU A 72 14.32 1.12 4.29
N ARG A 73 14.84 2.33 4.55
CA ARG A 73 16.24 2.69 4.27
C ARG A 73 17.11 2.54 5.50
#